data_AF-A0A833X761-F1
#
_entry.id   AF-A0A833X761-F1
#
_cell.length_a   1.000
_cell.length_b   1.000
_cell.length_c   1.000
_cell.angle_alpha   90.00
_cell.angle_beta   90.00
_cell.angle_gamma   90.00
#
_symmetry.space_group_name_H-M   'P 1'
#
loop_
_entity.id
_entity.type
_entity.pdbx_description
1 polymer ?
#
loop_
_entity_poly.entity_id
_entity_poly.type
_entity_poly.pdbx_seq_one_letter_code
_entity_poly.pdbx_strand_id
1 'polypeptide(L)'
;MEEQDQMQSSIEVEEVEEQQREGKRLEEENVVRFLDSLDSYVTLLDSLSSTLRQGWLELASARQSMGASRINGALLDLKSHSAATSLQVTHHDDEILNQPHFTLCKWASSKNGYGDEKLRENKLQTNSDGPQLRHRSQFAGTPEKIPETKGAPLIVDDQVQKERTKSLSMFGTLVSPKLRAAQLSFETALETLVEIANVRLTMLSTSDQVRKELEGTEG
;
A
#
# COMPACT_ATOMS: atom_id res chain seq x y z
N MET A 1 -7.16 -10.81 -68.56
CA MET A 1 -7.09 -11.75 -67.41
C MET A 1 -5.85 -11.48 -66.55
N GLU A 2 -4.81 -10.81 -67.07
CA GLU A 2 -3.54 -10.55 -66.34
C GLU A 2 -3.58 -9.33 -65.39
N GLU A 3 -4.49 -8.36 -65.56
CA GLU A 3 -4.59 -7.20 -64.65
C GLU A 3 -5.16 -7.53 -63.25
N GLN A 4 -5.98 -8.58 -63.12
CA GLN A 4 -6.55 -8.96 -61.81
C GLN A 4 -5.53 -9.65 -60.90
N ASP A 5 -4.66 -10.51 -61.45
CA ASP A 5 -3.60 -11.17 -60.69
C ASP A 5 -2.53 -10.18 -60.20
N GLN A 6 -2.28 -9.11 -60.96
CA GLN A 6 -1.28 -8.09 -60.61
C GLN A 6 -1.77 -7.15 -59.49
N MET A 7 -3.09 -6.86 -59.43
CA MET A 7 -3.70 -6.14 -58.31
C MET A 7 -3.79 -7.00 -57.04
N GLN A 8 -4.13 -8.29 -57.13
CA GLN A 8 -4.16 -9.18 -55.96
C GLN A 8 -2.76 -9.41 -55.37
N SER A 9 -1.74 -9.58 -56.21
CA SER A 9 -0.34 -9.68 -55.76
C SER A 9 0.16 -8.41 -55.08
N SER A 10 -0.33 -7.22 -55.45
CA SER A 10 0.11 -5.96 -54.85
C SER A 10 -0.54 -5.73 -53.47
N ILE A 11 -1.79 -6.17 -53.31
CA ILE A 11 -2.54 -6.08 -52.04
C ILE A 11 -1.97 -7.06 -51.00
N GLU A 12 -1.64 -8.30 -51.39
CA GLU A 12 -1.02 -9.27 -50.46
C GLU A 12 0.37 -8.82 -49.99
N VAL A 13 1.13 -8.09 -50.81
CA VAL A 13 2.46 -7.58 -50.42
C VAL A 13 2.34 -6.37 -49.47
N GLU A 14 1.36 -5.48 -49.68
CA GLU A 14 1.07 -4.38 -48.74
C GLU A 14 0.58 -4.90 -47.38
N GLU A 15 -0.30 -5.90 -47.33
CA GLU A 15 -0.79 -6.47 -46.06
C GLU A 15 0.33 -7.16 -45.26
N VAL A 16 1.27 -7.85 -45.93
CA VAL A 16 2.41 -8.51 -45.27
C VAL A 16 3.43 -7.49 -44.76
N GLU A 17 3.68 -6.41 -45.51
CA GLU A 17 4.55 -5.31 -45.05
C GLU A 17 3.93 -4.53 -43.88
N GLU A 18 2.60 -4.34 -43.87
CA GLU A 18 1.90 -3.66 -42.79
C GLU A 18 1.90 -4.50 -41.50
N GLN A 19 1.68 -5.82 -41.61
CA GLN A 19 1.81 -6.76 -40.48
C GLN A 19 3.23 -6.85 -39.93
N GLN A 20 4.27 -6.82 -40.77
CA GLN A 20 5.66 -6.77 -40.32
C GLN A 20 6.00 -5.43 -39.62
N ARG A 21 5.43 -4.31 -40.09
CA ARG A 21 5.60 -3.00 -39.43
C ARG A 21 4.86 -2.94 -38.10
N GLU A 22 3.68 -3.56 -37.98
CA GLU A 22 2.93 -3.65 -36.73
C GLU A 22 3.64 -4.54 -35.70
N GLY A 23 4.14 -5.71 -36.10
CA GLY A 23 4.92 -6.59 -35.22
C GLY A 23 6.15 -5.88 -34.64
N LYS A 24 6.91 -5.18 -35.49
CA LYS A 24 8.09 -4.42 -35.05
C LYS A 24 7.75 -3.24 -34.14
N ARG A 25 6.59 -2.59 -34.34
CA ARG A 25 6.10 -1.53 -33.44
C ARG A 25 5.73 -2.08 -32.07
N LEU A 26 5.13 -3.27 -32.00
CA LEU A 26 4.77 -3.93 -30.75
C LEU A 26 6.01 -4.35 -29.95
N GLU A 27 7.05 -4.85 -30.62
CA GLU A 27 8.34 -5.17 -29.99
C GLU A 27 8.99 -3.92 -29.37
N GLU A 28 9.06 -2.81 -30.13
CA GLU A 28 9.56 -1.54 -29.64
C GLU A 28 8.72 -1.02 -28.44
N GLU A 29 7.40 -1.18 -28.49
CA GLU A 29 6.51 -0.81 -27.39
C GLU A 29 6.75 -1.66 -26.12
N ASN A 30 6.99 -2.96 -26.28
CA ASN A 30 7.27 -3.85 -25.16
C ASN A 30 8.61 -3.52 -24.49
N VAL A 31 9.63 -3.16 -25.28
CA VAL A 31 10.92 -2.69 -24.76
C VAL A 31 10.77 -1.38 -23.99
N VAL A 32 10.02 -0.41 -24.54
CA VAL A 32 9.75 0.87 -23.85
C VAL A 32 8.99 0.63 -22.55
N ARG A 33 7.94 -0.21 -22.57
CA ARG A 33 7.17 -0.56 -21.37
C ARG A 33 8.03 -1.24 -20.31
N PHE A 34 8.96 -2.10 -20.70
CA PHE A 34 9.93 -2.71 -19.79
C PHE A 34 10.84 -1.65 -19.15
N LEU A 35 11.41 -0.74 -19.95
CA LEU A 35 12.28 0.32 -19.44
C LEU A 35 11.54 1.28 -18.49
N ASP A 36 10.30 1.65 -18.82
CA ASP A 36 9.46 2.48 -17.95
C ASP A 36 9.13 1.79 -16.63
N SER A 37 8.87 0.47 -16.66
CA SER A 37 8.62 -0.32 -15.46
C SER A 37 9.87 -0.44 -14.57
N LEU A 38 11.06 -0.54 -15.18
CA LEU A 38 12.34 -0.58 -14.48
C LEU A 38 12.67 0.77 -13.82
N ASP A 39 12.47 1.87 -14.53
CA ASP A 39 12.65 3.23 -14.00
C ASP A 39 11.72 3.48 -12.81
N SER A 40 10.44 3.10 -12.96
CA SER A 40 9.45 3.16 -11.88
C SER A 40 9.89 2.32 -10.67
N TYR A 41 10.40 1.11 -10.89
CA TYR A 41 10.89 0.23 -9.83
C TYR A 41 12.07 0.85 -9.07
N VAL A 42 13.06 1.41 -9.76
CA VAL A 42 14.23 2.05 -9.14
C VAL A 42 13.80 3.30 -8.36
N THR A 43 12.94 4.13 -8.94
CA THR A 43 12.42 5.33 -8.27
C THR A 43 11.65 4.98 -6.98
N LEU A 44 10.83 3.92 -7.01
CA LEU A 44 10.13 3.43 -5.83
C LEU A 44 11.10 2.89 -4.77
N LEU A 45 12.18 2.20 -5.15
CA LEU A 45 13.21 1.73 -4.22
C LEU A 45 13.94 2.89 -3.53
N ASP A 46 14.23 3.97 -4.26
CA ASP A 46 14.84 5.17 -3.69
C ASP A 46 13.89 5.87 -2.71
N SER A 47 12.62 6.01 -3.10
CA SER A 47 11.55 6.54 -2.25
C SER A 47 11.38 5.71 -0.96
N LEU A 48 11.34 4.38 -1.09
CA LEU A 48 11.27 3.45 0.04
C LEU A 48 12.47 3.64 0.97
N SER A 49 13.68 3.72 0.40
CA SER A 49 14.92 3.87 1.16
C SER A 49 14.96 5.21 1.91
N SER A 50 14.49 6.30 1.29
CA SER A 50 14.35 7.61 1.92
C SER A 50 13.35 7.57 3.09
N THR A 51 12.17 6.99 2.84
CA THR A 51 11.08 6.87 3.82
C THR A 51 11.47 6.01 5.01
N LEU A 52 12.18 4.89 4.78
CA LEU A 52 12.70 4.05 5.86
C LEU A 52 13.73 4.79 6.72
N ARG A 53 14.69 5.50 6.10
CA ARG A 53 15.69 6.29 6.85
C ARG A 53 15.01 7.35 7.71
N GLN A 54 13.99 8.03 7.17
CA GLN A 54 13.19 8.99 7.91
C GLN A 54 12.49 8.33 9.10
N GLY A 55 11.80 7.21 8.88
CA GLY A 55 11.10 6.47 9.93
C GLY A 55 12.03 5.99 11.06
N TRP A 56 13.20 5.46 10.71
CA TRP A 56 14.20 5.04 11.69
C TRP A 56 14.78 6.22 12.49
N LEU A 57 15.03 7.36 11.84
CA LEU A 57 15.50 8.58 12.51
C LEU A 57 14.45 9.12 13.49
N GLU A 58 13.18 9.14 13.09
CA GLU A 58 12.06 9.56 13.92
C GLU A 58 11.85 8.61 15.10
N LEU A 59 11.97 7.29 14.88
CA LEU A 59 11.90 6.30 15.94
C LEU A 59 13.04 6.46 16.95
N ALA A 60 14.26 6.68 16.46
CA ALA A 60 15.41 6.95 17.33
C ALA A 60 15.19 8.23 18.15
N SER A 61 14.69 9.29 17.52
CA SER A 61 14.35 10.55 18.19
C SER A 61 13.25 10.36 19.25
N ALA A 62 12.23 9.56 18.94
CA ALA A 62 11.19 9.20 19.87
C ALA A 62 11.77 8.47 21.09
N ARG A 63 12.65 7.49 20.86
CA ARG A 63 13.33 6.73 21.92
C ARG A 63 14.18 7.61 22.82
N GLN A 64 14.87 8.62 22.27
CA GLN A 64 15.60 9.59 23.08
C GLN A 64 14.65 10.41 23.97
N SER A 65 13.54 10.90 23.41
CA SER A 65 12.59 11.74 24.16
C SER A 65 11.75 10.97 25.20
N MET A 66 11.37 9.72 24.91
CA MET A 66 10.48 8.92 25.76
C MET A 66 11.24 7.99 26.71
N GLY A 67 12.54 7.79 26.48
CA GLY A 67 13.38 6.85 27.21
C GLY A 67 13.41 5.45 26.58
N ALA A 68 14.59 4.82 26.61
CA ALA A 68 14.85 3.52 25.99
C ALA A 68 14.07 2.34 26.61
N SER A 69 13.53 2.50 27.82
CA SER A 69 12.68 1.50 28.47
C SER A 69 11.26 1.44 27.88
N ARG A 70 10.76 2.56 27.35
CA ARG A 70 9.41 2.64 26.75
C ARG A 70 9.37 2.18 25.30
N ILE A 71 10.42 2.47 24.53
CA ILE A 71 10.56 2.03 23.14
C ILE A 71 11.70 1.00 23.11
N ASN A 72 11.37 -0.22 23.54
CA ASN A 72 12.29 -1.36 23.55
C ASN A 72 11.82 -2.39 22.50
N GLY A 73 12.74 -3.03 21.80
CA GLY A 73 12.43 -4.09 20.83
C GLY A 73 11.62 -5.25 21.44
N ALA A 74 11.76 -5.49 22.75
CA ALA A 74 10.96 -6.48 23.48
C ALA A 74 9.48 -6.09 23.67
N LEU A 75 9.13 -4.81 23.54
CA LEU A 75 7.72 -4.37 23.47
C LEU A 75 7.15 -4.49 22.06
N LEU A 76 8.01 -4.61 21.04
CA LEU A 76 7.60 -4.70 19.65
C LEU A 76 7.23 -6.12 19.21
N ASP A 77 7.65 -7.18 19.91
CA ASP A 77 7.03 -8.50 19.73
C ASP A 77 7.41 -9.51 20.81
N LEU A 78 6.41 -10.27 21.26
CA LEU A 78 6.51 -11.60 21.90
C LEU A 78 5.10 -12.13 22.27
N LYS A 79 4.04 -11.33 22.12
CA LYS A 79 2.66 -11.77 22.32
C LYS A 79 1.98 -11.89 20.96
N SER A 80 1.28 -12.99 20.72
CA SER A 80 0.50 -13.14 19.49
C SER A 80 -0.60 -12.07 19.43
N HIS A 81 -0.58 -11.27 18.37
CA HIS A 81 -1.63 -10.29 18.07
C HIS A 81 -2.11 -10.50 16.64
N SER A 82 -3.37 -10.16 16.37
CA SER A 82 -3.84 -10.03 14.98
C SER A 82 -3.08 -8.87 14.32
N ALA A 83 -2.59 -9.08 13.09
CA ALA A 83 -1.89 -8.05 12.34
C ALA A 83 -2.85 -6.90 12.03
N ALA A 84 -2.45 -5.69 12.38
CA ALA A 84 -3.22 -4.48 12.07
C ALA A 84 -3.35 -4.24 10.56
N THR A 85 -2.34 -4.62 9.79
CA THR A 85 -2.29 -4.47 8.34
C THR A 85 -2.08 -5.83 7.71
N SER A 86 -2.89 -6.16 6.71
CA SER A 86 -2.79 -7.41 5.96
C SER A 86 -2.60 -7.14 4.47
N LEU A 87 -2.14 -8.16 3.74
CA LEU A 87 -1.98 -8.12 2.29
C LEU A 87 -3.09 -8.96 1.65
N GLN A 88 -3.83 -8.38 0.72
CA GLN A 88 -4.79 -9.11 -0.11
C GLN A 88 -4.18 -9.33 -1.49
N VAL A 89 -4.31 -10.56 -1.98
CA VAL A 89 -3.89 -10.94 -3.34
C VAL A 89 -5.15 -11.14 -4.16
N THR A 90 -5.31 -10.38 -5.23
CA THR A 90 -6.38 -10.53 -6.21
C THR A 90 -5.82 -11.10 -7.50
N HIS A 91 -6.43 -12.18 -8.00
CA HIS A 91 -6.15 -12.68 -9.34
C HIS A 91 -7.16 -12.04 -10.29
N HIS A 92 -6.68 -11.34 -11.33
CA HIS A 92 -7.55 -10.89 -12.42
C HIS A 92 -7.61 -11.99 -13.48
N ASP A 93 -8.83 -12.38 -13.88
CA ASP A 93 -9.11 -13.38 -14.92
C ASP A 93 -8.99 -12.81 -16.35
N ASP A 94 -8.21 -11.75 -16.56
CA ASP A 94 -7.98 -11.22 -17.92
C ASP A 94 -6.96 -12.11 -18.65
N GLU A 95 -7.44 -12.80 -19.68
CA GLU A 95 -6.83 -13.94 -20.41
C GLU A 95 -5.40 -13.76 -20.96
N ILE A 96 -4.80 -12.57 -20.88
CA ILE A 96 -3.50 -12.31 -21.51
C ILE A 96 -2.35 -12.38 -20.50
N LEU A 97 -2.57 -12.05 -19.22
CA LEU A 97 -1.56 -12.06 -18.16
C LEU A 97 -2.23 -12.27 -16.80
N ASN A 98 -2.43 -13.54 -16.41
CA ASN A 98 -2.88 -13.98 -15.07
C ASN A 98 -1.88 -13.55 -13.98
N GLN A 99 -1.80 -12.25 -13.70
CA GLN A 99 -0.79 -11.67 -12.86
C GLN A 99 -1.42 -11.25 -11.52
N PRO A 100 -0.98 -11.82 -10.38
CA PRO A 100 -1.56 -11.49 -9.08
C PRO A 100 -1.32 -10.01 -8.74
N HIS A 101 -2.37 -9.29 -8.36
CA HIS A 101 -2.26 -7.91 -7.89
C HIS A 101 -2.30 -7.88 -6.36
N PHE A 102 -1.34 -7.16 -5.77
CA PHE A 102 -1.21 -7.01 -4.33
C PHE A 102 -1.88 -5.72 -3.87
N THR A 103 -2.75 -5.81 -2.88
CA THR A 103 -3.42 -4.66 -2.26
C THR A 103 -3.18 -4.66 -0.75
N LEU A 104 -2.80 -3.51 -0.20
CA LEU A 104 -2.58 -3.36 1.23
C LEU A 104 -3.91 -3.05 1.94
N CYS A 105 -4.30 -3.91 2.88
CA CYS A 105 -5.47 -3.73 3.72
C CYS A 105 -5.04 -3.17 5.07
N LYS A 106 -5.15 -1.85 5.22
CA LYS A 106 -4.82 -1.15 6.47
C LYS A 106 -5.93 -1.31 7.51
N TRP A 107 -5.52 -1.53 8.76
CA TRP A 107 -6.35 -1.41 9.98
C TRP A 107 -7.64 -2.25 10.00
N ALA A 108 -7.61 -3.45 9.40
CA ALA A 108 -8.76 -4.35 9.31
C ALA A 108 -10.07 -3.68 8.86
N SER A 109 -9.98 -2.72 7.92
CA SER A 109 -11.15 -2.18 7.24
C SER A 109 -11.79 -3.26 6.35
N SER A 110 -12.53 -4.18 6.96
CA SER A 110 -13.36 -5.15 6.26
C SER A 110 -14.44 -4.40 5.49
N LYS A 111 -14.29 -4.30 4.17
CA LYS A 111 -15.37 -3.90 3.28
C LYS A 111 -16.08 -5.19 2.83
N ASN A 112 -17.26 -5.39 3.41
CA ASN A 112 -18.29 -6.41 3.16
C ASN A 112 -18.45 -7.49 4.24
N GLY A 113 -19.69 -7.58 4.72
CA GLY A 113 -20.13 -8.47 5.78
C GLY A 113 -20.39 -9.91 5.37
N TYR A 114 -20.97 -10.61 6.36
CA TYR A 114 -21.20 -12.05 6.51
C TYR A 114 -19.99 -12.82 7.05
N GLY A 115 -19.98 -12.97 8.37
CA GLY A 115 -19.03 -13.81 9.10
C GLY A 115 -18.70 -13.29 10.50
N ASP A 116 -19.72 -13.10 11.35
CA ASP A 116 -19.53 -12.89 12.79
C ASP A 116 -19.00 -14.19 13.42
N GLU A 117 -17.68 -14.33 13.52
CA GLU A 117 -17.08 -15.18 14.56
C GLU A 117 -16.66 -14.29 15.73
N LYS A 118 -17.60 -14.09 16.65
CA LYS A 118 -17.38 -13.70 18.04
C LYS A 118 -16.16 -14.39 18.63
N LEU A 119 -15.00 -13.72 18.60
CA LEU A 119 -13.91 -14.09 19.49
C LEU A 119 -14.08 -13.36 20.83
N ARG A 120 -14.78 -14.06 21.75
CA ARG A 120 -14.75 -13.95 23.22
C ARG A 120 -13.93 -12.78 23.77
N GLU A 121 -14.59 -11.64 23.90
CA GLU A 121 -14.21 -10.58 24.84
C GLU A 121 -14.27 -11.17 26.26
N ASN A 122 -13.12 -11.44 26.86
CA ASN A 122 -13.03 -11.74 28.28
C ASN A 122 -13.38 -10.46 29.05
N LYS A 123 -14.66 -10.34 29.39
CA LYS A 123 -15.17 -9.42 30.41
C LYS A 123 -14.47 -9.73 31.74
N LEU A 124 -13.41 -8.98 32.04
CA LEU A 124 -12.94 -8.86 33.41
C LEU A 124 -13.92 -7.96 34.16
N GLN A 125 -14.55 -8.59 35.13
CA GLN A 125 -15.59 -8.05 35.98
C GLN A 125 -15.10 -6.81 36.72
N THR A 126 -15.92 -5.77 36.63
CA THR A 126 -15.99 -4.65 37.55
C THR A 126 -15.95 -5.16 38.99
N ASN A 127 -14.92 -4.81 39.75
CA ASN A 127 -14.99 -4.71 41.20
C ASN A 127 -14.30 -3.42 41.62
N SER A 128 -15.06 -2.60 42.34
CA SER A 128 -14.67 -1.31 42.90
C SER A 128 -13.64 -1.47 44.02
N ASP A 129 -12.66 -0.57 44.06
CA ASP A 129 -12.42 0.32 45.22
C ASP A 129 -11.06 1.03 45.07
N GLY A 130 -11.09 2.37 45.00
CA GLY A 130 -9.91 3.23 44.96
C GLY A 130 -10.28 4.71 44.90
N PRO A 131 -9.57 5.61 45.60
CA PRO A 131 -10.19 6.73 46.31
C PRO A 131 -10.49 7.97 45.45
N GLN A 132 -11.60 8.60 45.79
CA GLN A 132 -12.21 9.78 45.16
C GLN A 132 -11.29 11.02 45.26
N LEU A 133 -10.80 11.50 44.12
CA LEU A 133 -10.13 12.82 44.02
C LEU A 133 -11.20 13.92 43.97
N ARG A 134 -11.09 14.89 44.89
CA ARG A 134 -12.03 16.00 45.06
C ARG A 134 -12.03 16.91 43.82
N HIS A 135 -13.16 16.97 43.11
CA HIS A 135 -13.41 17.95 42.07
C HIS A 135 -14.03 19.21 42.68
N ARG A 136 -13.28 20.33 42.72
CA ARG A 136 -13.81 21.66 43.05
C ARG A 136 -14.16 22.38 41.74
N SER A 137 -15.43 22.72 41.61
CA SER A 137 -16.02 23.43 40.46
C SER A 137 -15.76 24.94 40.48
N GLN A 138 -15.96 25.54 39.29
CA GLN A 138 -16.20 26.95 38.94
C GLN A 138 -14.98 27.72 38.40
N PHE A 139 -14.97 28.00 37.09
CA PHE A 139 -15.23 29.35 36.54
C PHE A 139 -15.56 29.27 35.03
N ALA A 140 -16.47 30.16 34.61
CA ALA A 140 -17.13 30.20 33.32
C ALA A 140 -16.28 30.86 32.21
N GLY A 141 -16.55 30.46 30.96
CA GLY A 141 -16.14 31.15 29.74
C GLY A 141 -16.63 30.42 28.48
N THR A 142 -17.78 30.83 27.94
CA THR A 142 -18.14 30.71 26.51
C THR A 142 -17.27 31.69 25.69
N PRO A 143 -16.96 31.47 24.39
CA PRO A 143 -17.88 31.12 23.29
C PRO A 143 -17.29 29.98 22.41
N GLU A 144 -17.78 29.50 21.26
CA GLU A 144 -18.72 29.94 20.24
C GLU A 144 -19.06 28.70 19.40
N LYS A 145 -20.22 28.71 18.74
CA LYS A 145 -20.82 27.57 18.03
C LYS A 145 -20.83 27.87 16.52
N ILE A 146 -20.71 26.82 15.69
CA ILE A 146 -21.17 26.66 14.28
C ILE A 146 -20.10 27.01 13.18
N PRO A 147 -20.05 26.38 11.97
CA PRO A 147 -20.87 25.29 11.40
C PRO A 147 -20.12 24.06 10.83
N GLU A 148 -20.88 22.96 10.75
CA GLU A 148 -20.71 21.85 9.82
C GLU A 148 -20.66 22.34 8.36
N THR A 149 -19.66 21.89 7.59
CA THR A 149 -19.69 21.94 6.12
C THR A 149 -19.67 20.52 5.60
N LYS A 150 -20.74 20.15 4.88
CA LYS A 150 -20.97 18.85 4.28
C LYS A 150 -19.90 18.53 3.23
N GLY A 151 -19.25 17.39 3.40
CA GLY A 151 -18.45 16.72 2.37
C GLY A 151 -17.93 15.39 2.91
N ALA A 152 -18.60 14.28 2.58
CA ALA A 152 -18.02 12.95 2.76
C ALA A 152 -16.99 12.72 1.63
N PRO A 153 -15.79 12.22 1.94
CA PRO A 153 -15.60 10.93 2.62
C PRO A 153 -14.62 11.02 3.81
N LEU A 154 -15.14 11.15 5.04
CA LEU A 154 -14.31 11.24 6.27
C LEU A 154 -14.34 9.99 7.16
N ILE A 155 -15.28 9.07 6.96
CA ILE A 155 -15.52 7.95 7.88
C ILE A 155 -14.32 6.96 7.91
N VAL A 156 -13.60 6.81 6.79
CA VAL A 156 -12.45 5.90 6.70
C VAL A 156 -11.24 6.46 7.43
N ASP A 157 -10.99 7.78 7.33
CA ASP A 157 -9.83 8.40 7.98
C ASP A 157 -10.00 8.44 9.51
N ASP A 158 -11.21 8.71 10.01
CA ASP A 158 -11.50 8.72 11.45
C ASP A 158 -11.25 7.35 12.11
N GLN A 159 -11.64 6.26 11.44
CA GLN A 159 -11.44 4.91 11.95
C GLN A 159 -9.95 4.51 11.91
N VAL A 160 -9.23 4.88 10.85
CA VAL A 160 -7.78 4.66 10.73
C VAL A 160 -7.01 5.43 11.81
N GLN A 161 -7.32 6.71 12.02
CA GLN A 161 -6.74 7.56 13.07
C GLN A 161 -6.97 6.98 14.47
N LYS A 162 -8.17 6.43 14.71
CA LYS A 162 -8.52 5.78 15.98
C LYS A 162 -7.70 4.51 16.23
N GLU A 163 -7.59 3.62 15.26
CA GLU A 163 -6.78 2.40 15.41
C GLU A 163 -5.28 2.73 15.51
N ARG A 164 -4.79 3.74 14.77
CA ARG A 164 -3.42 4.26 14.95
C ARG A 164 -3.17 4.71 16.39
N THR A 165 -4.08 5.50 16.95
CA THR A 165 -3.98 5.99 18.33
C THR A 165 -4.03 4.85 19.35
N LYS A 166 -4.87 3.84 19.10
CA LYS A 166 -4.97 2.64 19.93
C LYS A 166 -3.68 1.81 19.91
N SER A 167 -3.07 1.60 18.75
CA SER A 167 -1.77 0.93 18.64
C SER A 167 -0.68 1.68 19.39
N LEU A 168 -0.65 3.01 19.28
CA LEU A 168 0.35 3.81 19.99
C LEU A 168 0.14 3.89 21.50
N SER A 169 -1.10 3.65 21.98
CA SER A 169 -1.41 3.70 23.42
C SER A 169 -0.61 2.69 24.25
N MET A 170 -0.09 1.62 23.64
CA MET A 170 0.80 0.66 24.30
C MET A 170 2.09 1.29 24.82
N PHE A 171 2.50 2.44 24.26
CA PHE A 171 3.68 3.20 24.69
C PHE A 171 3.40 4.22 25.81
N GLY A 172 2.13 4.30 26.26
CA GLY A 172 1.66 5.18 27.35
C GLY A 172 0.71 6.28 26.88
N THR A 173 0.24 7.09 27.83
CA THR A 173 -0.74 8.17 27.59
C THR A 173 -0.17 9.37 26.82
N LEU A 174 1.14 9.59 26.92
CA LEU A 174 1.85 10.69 26.24
C LEU A 174 2.78 10.13 25.17
N VAL A 175 2.24 9.90 23.99
CA VAL A 175 3.01 9.45 22.83
C VAL A 175 3.75 10.64 22.20
N SER A 176 5.06 10.51 21.99
CA SER A 176 5.87 11.54 21.33
C SER A 176 5.38 11.80 19.90
N PRO A 177 5.33 13.07 19.44
CA PRO A 177 5.09 13.38 18.03
C PRO A 177 6.04 12.65 17.08
N LYS A 178 7.29 12.39 17.52
CA LYS A 178 8.28 11.64 16.73
C LYS A 178 7.91 10.16 16.58
N LEU A 179 7.25 9.57 17.57
CA LEU A 179 6.77 8.19 17.44
C LEU A 179 5.60 8.09 16.46
N ARG A 180 4.70 9.08 16.48
CA ARG A 180 3.61 9.18 15.49
C ARG A 180 4.15 9.34 14.07
N ALA A 181 5.14 10.22 13.90
CA ALA A 181 5.79 10.43 12.61
C ALA A 181 6.47 9.14 12.12
N ALA A 182 7.20 8.45 13.02
CA ALA A 182 7.83 7.17 12.69
C ALA A 182 6.82 6.12 12.23
N GLN A 183 5.68 5.99 12.93
CA GLN A 183 4.61 5.09 12.52
C GLN A 183 4.10 5.43 11.12
N LEU A 184 3.84 6.71 10.83
CA LEU A 184 3.38 7.14 9.50
C LEU A 184 4.43 6.81 8.43
N SER A 185 5.71 7.08 8.68
CA SER A 185 6.82 6.74 7.78
C SER A 185 6.85 5.23 7.48
N PHE A 186 6.69 4.36 8.48
CA PHE A 186 6.63 2.91 8.25
C PHE A 186 5.36 2.47 7.54
N GLU A 187 4.20 3.10 7.80
CA GLU A 187 2.96 2.81 7.08
C GLU A 187 3.07 3.18 5.59
N THR A 188 3.69 4.32 5.27
CA THR A 188 3.96 4.73 3.88
C THR A 188 4.98 3.78 3.24
N ALA A 189 6.02 3.36 3.96
CA ALA A 189 6.96 2.37 3.46
C ALA A 189 6.28 1.04 3.09
N LEU A 190 5.25 0.61 3.83
CA LEU A 190 4.45 -0.57 3.49
C LEU A 190 3.64 -0.37 2.19
N GLU A 191 3.06 0.82 1.97
CA GLU A 191 2.38 1.13 0.71
C GLU A 191 3.35 1.05 -0.47
N THR A 192 4.51 1.71 -0.35
CA THR A 192 5.55 1.68 -1.38
C THR A 192 6.07 0.26 -1.62
N LEU A 193 6.19 -0.58 -0.59
CA LEU A 193 6.58 -1.99 -0.75
C LEU A 193 5.58 -2.79 -1.58
N VAL A 194 4.28 -2.55 -1.39
CA VAL A 194 3.23 -3.20 -2.20
C VAL A 194 3.28 -2.72 -3.65
N GLU A 195 3.49 -1.42 -3.87
CA GLU A 195 3.70 -0.88 -5.21
C GLU A 195 4.95 -1.47 -5.88
N ILE A 196 6.06 -1.57 -5.16
CA ILE A 196 7.29 -2.23 -5.64
C ILE A 196 7.00 -3.68 -6.04
N ALA A 197 6.24 -4.42 -5.25
CA ALA A 197 5.89 -5.80 -5.57
C ALA A 197 5.07 -5.90 -6.87
N ASN A 198 4.07 -5.01 -7.03
CA ASN A 198 3.25 -4.93 -8.24
C ASN A 198 4.08 -4.53 -9.47
N VAL A 199 4.90 -3.47 -9.38
CA VAL A 199 5.75 -3.02 -10.49
C VAL A 199 6.78 -4.08 -10.84
N ARG A 200 7.43 -4.71 -9.86
CA ARG A 200 8.39 -5.80 -10.10
C ARG A 200 7.75 -6.94 -10.87
N LEU A 201 6.50 -7.25 -10.57
CA LEU A 201 5.75 -8.30 -11.24
C LEU A 201 5.49 -7.92 -12.71
N THR A 202 5.07 -6.69 -12.99
CA THR A 202 4.94 -6.17 -14.38
C THR A 202 6.26 -6.09 -15.14
N MET A 203 7.35 -5.74 -14.45
CA MET A 203 8.70 -5.68 -15.03
C MET A 203 9.19 -7.08 -15.44
N LEU A 204 8.91 -8.09 -14.61
CA LEU A 204 9.27 -9.48 -14.94
C LEU A 204 8.46 -10.02 -16.12
N SER A 205 7.15 -9.73 -16.19
CA SER A 205 6.34 -10.19 -17.32
C SER A 205 6.71 -9.51 -18.64
N THR A 206 6.97 -8.20 -18.62
CA THR A 206 7.44 -7.48 -19.81
C THR A 206 8.84 -7.93 -20.24
N SER A 207 9.74 -8.21 -19.29
CA SER A 207 11.06 -8.78 -19.60
C SER A 207 10.96 -10.15 -20.26
N ASP A 208 10.06 -11.01 -19.78
CA ASP A 208 9.82 -12.32 -20.39
C ASP A 208 9.23 -12.20 -21.80
N GLN A 209 8.36 -11.20 -22.05
CA GLN A 209 7.81 -10.93 -23.38
C GLN A 209 8.90 -10.46 -24.36
N VAL A 210 9.71 -9.48 -23.96
CA VAL A 210 10.84 -8.99 -24.78
C VAL A 210 11.84 -10.10 -25.08
N ARG A 211 12.10 -11.00 -24.12
CA ARG A 211 13.00 -12.15 -24.34
C ARG A 211 12.44 -13.12 -25.38
N LYS A 212 11.14 -13.45 -25.31
CA LYS A 212 10.49 -14.33 -26.29
C LYS A 212 10.50 -13.74 -27.70
N GLU A 213 10.31 -12.43 -27.81
CA GLU A 213 10.35 -11.72 -29.10
C GLU A 213 11.73 -11.79 -29.73
N LEU A 214 12.79 -11.55 -28.95
CA LEU A 214 14.18 -11.68 -29.40
C LEU A 214 14.54 -13.11 -29.83
N GLU A 215 14.08 -14.13 -29.09
CA GLU A 215 14.32 -15.54 -29.43
C GLU A 215 13.51 -15.98 -30.67
N GLY A 216 12.35 -15.36 -30.93
CA GLY A 216 11.50 -15.64 -32.08
C GLY A 216 12.00 -15.03 -33.40
N THR A 217 12.88 -14.02 -33.36
CA THR A 217 13.44 -13.38 -34.56
C THR A 217 14.65 -14.14 -35.15
N GLU A 218 15.25 -15.09 -34.42
CA GLU A 218 16.39 -15.90 -34.89
C GLU A 218 15.98 -17.21 -35.60
N GLY A 219 14.69 -17.43 -35.88
CA GLY A 219 14.12 -18.64 -36.50
C GLY A 219 13.83 -18.55 -37.99
#